data_AF-A0A7S2F0G6-F1
#
_entry.id   AF-A0A7S2F0G6-F1
#
_cell.length_a   1.000
_cell.length_b   1.000
_cell.length_c   1.000
_cell.angle_alpha   90.00
_cell.angle_beta   90.00
_cell.angle_gamma   90.00
#
_symmetry.space_group_name_H-M   'P 1'
#
loop_
_entity.id
_entity.type
_entity.pdbx_description
1 polymer ?
#
loop_
_entity_poly.entity_id
_entity_poly.type
_entity_poly.pdbx_seq_one_letter_code
_entity_poly.pdbx_strand_id
1 'polypeptide(L)'
;DCTTSGGKPIVKLLADRYGPLFILSYLASTLFVAFGLFNLIAAIYVENTLNAAKLEGDKSRAARQRESIRVAKLSRELLKKFSAMQKLWTDVQDSQGKEVKELMNLSSLADIGTGNDTVSKEMFLCLIQDPSVQKLLDDLDIPPERAALFDTLDADGSGGLEMIELITGLLRVRGEAKKSEVVGTLLAVRAIQDMLRELALQLRALQGGFERLSPAAFSSPP
;
A
#
# COMPACT_ATOMS: atom_id res chain seq x y z
N ASP A 1 3.63 -34.72 50.26
CA ASP A 1 4.04 -36.12 50.43
C ASP A 1 3.07 -36.89 51.30
N CYS A 2 2.50 -37.95 50.75
CA CYS A 2 1.62 -38.88 51.49
C CYS A 2 2.45 -40.06 52.02
N THR A 3 3.45 -39.78 52.85
CA THR A 3 4.34 -40.77 53.47
C THR A 3 4.28 -40.69 54.99
N THR A 4 4.48 -41.83 55.66
CA THR A 4 4.54 -41.86 57.14
C THR A 4 5.90 -41.37 57.63
N SER A 5 6.02 -41.13 58.94
CA SER A 5 7.30 -40.84 59.61
C SER A 5 8.38 -41.92 59.42
N GLY A 6 8.01 -43.12 58.97
CA GLY A 6 8.92 -44.21 58.59
C GLY A 6 9.15 -44.36 57.09
N GLY A 7 8.78 -43.37 56.27
CA GLY A 7 9.00 -43.37 54.82
C GLY A 7 8.10 -44.32 54.01
N LYS A 8 7.12 -44.98 54.66
CA LYS A 8 6.21 -45.88 53.95
C LYS A 8 5.10 -45.08 53.26
N PRO A 9 4.71 -45.42 52.02
CA PRO A 9 3.63 -44.75 51.33
C PRO A 9 2.30 -45.03 52.03
N ILE A 10 1.61 -43.97 52.46
CA ILE A 10 0.34 -44.05 53.21
C ILE A 10 -0.72 -44.81 52.40
N VAL A 11 -0.77 -44.58 51.09
CA VAL A 11 -1.73 -45.22 50.18
C VAL A 11 -1.62 -46.75 50.19
N LYS A 12 -0.40 -47.30 50.26
CA LYS A 12 -0.18 -48.75 50.33
C LYS A 12 -0.67 -49.33 51.65
N LEU A 13 -0.41 -48.64 52.77
CA LEU A 13 -0.88 -49.06 54.09
C LEU A 13 -2.40 -49.06 54.21
N LEU A 14 -3.08 -48.08 53.60
CA LEU A 14 -4.55 -48.06 53.55
C LEU A 14 -5.11 -49.10 52.56
N ALA A 15 -4.43 -49.35 51.44
CA ALA A 15 -4.80 -50.39 50.48
C ALA A 15 -4.79 -51.78 51.13
N ASP A 16 -3.74 -52.11 51.88
CA ASP A 16 -3.62 -53.39 52.57
C ASP A 16 -4.69 -53.57 53.68
N ARG A 17 -5.20 -52.47 54.25
CA ARG A 17 -6.17 -52.50 55.36
C ARG A 17 -7.63 -52.44 54.92
N TYR A 18 -7.97 -51.61 53.93
CA TYR A 18 -9.34 -51.39 53.46
C TYR A 18 -9.68 -52.14 52.17
N GLY A 19 -8.68 -52.77 51.55
CA GLY A 19 -8.86 -53.65 50.40
C GLY A 19 -9.10 -52.92 49.07
N PRO A 20 -9.52 -53.66 48.03
CA PRO A 20 -9.52 -53.18 46.64
C PRO A 20 -10.54 -52.06 46.37
N LEU A 21 -11.65 -52.02 47.11
CA LEU A 21 -12.68 -51.00 46.94
C LEU A 21 -12.16 -49.59 47.27
N PHE A 22 -11.31 -49.48 48.30
CA PHE A 22 -10.64 -48.24 48.67
C PHE A 22 -9.63 -47.79 47.59
N ILE A 23 -8.89 -48.73 47.00
CA ILE A 23 -7.94 -48.42 45.93
C ILE A 23 -8.67 -47.87 44.71
N LEU A 24 -9.80 -48.47 44.35
CA LEU A 24 -10.58 -48.07 43.19
C LEU A 24 -11.20 -46.68 43.38
N SER A 25 -11.73 -46.38 44.57
CA SER A 25 -12.25 -45.04 44.88
C SER A 25 -11.15 -43.98 44.93
N TYR A 26 -9.99 -44.31 45.52
CA TYR A 26 -8.81 -43.43 45.54
C TYR A 26 -8.27 -43.13 44.13
N LEU A 27 -8.19 -44.15 43.26
CA LEU A 27 -7.80 -43.96 41.86
C LEU A 27 -8.82 -43.10 41.13
N ALA A 28 -10.11 -43.37 41.29
CA ALA A 28 -11.17 -42.58 40.65
C ALA A 28 -11.14 -41.12 41.10
N SER A 29 -10.99 -40.85 42.40
CA SER A 29 -10.88 -39.47 42.90
C SER A 29 -9.61 -38.78 42.43
N THR A 30 -8.48 -39.50 42.40
CA THR A 30 -7.20 -38.93 41.95
C THR A 30 -7.23 -38.61 40.46
N LEU A 31 -7.81 -39.49 39.63
CA LEU A 31 -7.99 -39.25 38.20
C LEU A 31 -8.96 -38.10 37.97
N PHE A 32 -10.07 -38.04 38.70
CA PHE A 32 -11.03 -36.94 38.60
C PHE A 32 -10.39 -35.60 38.95
N VAL A 33 -9.64 -35.52 40.06
CA VAL A 33 -8.96 -34.29 40.46
C VAL A 33 -7.86 -33.93 39.47
N ALA A 34 -7.04 -34.89 39.03
CA ALA A 34 -5.99 -34.63 38.05
C ALA A 34 -6.59 -34.10 36.75
N PHE A 35 -7.46 -34.85 36.08
CA PHE A 35 -8.04 -34.42 34.80
C PHE A 35 -8.92 -33.19 34.95
N GLY A 36 -9.72 -33.08 36.02
CA GLY A 36 -10.59 -31.94 36.27
C GLY A 36 -9.79 -30.66 36.50
N LEU A 37 -8.79 -30.69 37.38
CA LEU A 37 -7.96 -29.53 37.69
C LEU A 37 -7.07 -29.15 36.50
N PHE A 38 -6.45 -30.10 35.81
CA PHE A 38 -5.63 -29.79 34.63
C PHE A 38 -6.48 -29.19 33.50
N ASN A 39 -7.66 -29.72 33.24
CA ASN A 39 -8.57 -29.17 32.22
C ASN A 39 -9.05 -27.76 32.61
N LEU A 40 -9.31 -27.50 33.90
CA LEU A 40 -9.68 -26.17 34.39
C LEU A 40 -8.52 -25.17 34.21
N ILE A 41 -7.30 -25.54 34.60
CA ILE A 41 -6.11 -24.67 34.44
C ILE A 41 -5.83 -24.41 32.96
N ALA A 42 -5.89 -25.45 32.11
CA ALA A 42 -5.70 -25.32 30.68
C ALA A 42 -6.75 -24.39 30.05
N ALA A 43 -8.02 -24.52 30.44
CA ALA A 43 -9.09 -23.63 29.98
C ALA A 43 -8.81 -22.16 30.33
N ILE A 44 -8.41 -21.88 31.58
CA ILE A 44 -8.08 -20.52 32.03
C ILE A 44 -6.90 -19.93 31.24
N TYR A 45 -5.86 -20.73 30.98
CA TYR A 45 -4.70 -20.26 30.22
C TYR A 45 -5.05 -20.01 28.74
N VAL A 46 -5.84 -20.89 28.12
CA VAL A 46 -6.32 -20.72 26.75
C VAL A 46 -7.21 -19.49 26.63
N GLU A 47 -8.10 -19.26 27.59
CA GLU A 47 -8.95 -18.07 27.60
C GLU A 47 -8.13 -16.77 27.73
N ASN A 48 -7.13 -16.74 28.61
CA ASN A 48 -6.24 -15.59 28.76
C ASN A 48 -5.44 -15.30 27.50
N THR A 49 -4.87 -16.33 26.88
CA THR A 49 -4.10 -16.18 25.63
C THR A 49 -4.99 -15.75 24.45
N LEU A 50 -6.20 -16.31 24.33
CA LEU A 50 -7.18 -15.88 23.33
C LEU A 50 -7.66 -14.45 23.55
N ASN A 51 -7.91 -14.04 24.80
CA ASN A 51 -8.32 -12.67 25.13
C ASN A 51 -7.21 -11.66 24.82
N ALA A 52 -5.95 -11.98 25.13
CA ALA A 52 -4.81 -11.16 24.75
C ALA A 52 -4.69 -11.02 23.22
N ALA A 53 -4.80 -12.12 22.48
CA ALA A 53 -4.76 -12.11 21.02
C ALA A 53 -5.93 -11.32 20.40
N LYS A 54 -7.15 -11.45 20.94
CA LYS A 54 -8.32 -10.68 20.51
C LYS A 54 -8.16 -9.18 20.75
N LEU A 55 -7.70 -8.79 21.95
CA LEU A 55 -7.47 -7.39 22.29
C LEU A 55 -6.48 -6.73 21.32
N GLU A 56 -5.41 -7.44 20.96
CA GLU A 56 -4.45 -6.94 19.98
C GLU A 56 -5.04 -6.85 18.56
N GLY A 57 -5.81 -7.87 18.16
CA GLY A 57 -6.54 -7.87 16.89
C GLY A 57 -7.52 -6.70 16.76
N ASP A 58 -8.34 -6.46 17.77
CA ASP A 58 -9.35 -5.39 17.76
C ASP A 58 -8.73 -4.00 17.82
N LYS A 59 -7.67 -3.80 18.64
CA LYS A 59 -6.89 -2.56 18.64
C LYS A 59 -6.27 -2.29 17.27
N SER A 60 -5.69 -3.30 16.63
CA SER A 60 -5.10 -3.17 15.30
C SER A 60 -6.15 -2.83 14.23
N ARG A 61 -7.32 -3.48 14.26
CA ARG A 61 -8.44 -3.20 13.34
C ARG A 61 -8.96 -1.77 13.50
N ALA A 62 -9.21 -1.34 14.73
CA ALA A 62 -9.68 0.02 15.02
C ALA A 62 -8.64 1.07 14.59
N ALA A 63 -7.34 0.82 14.83
CA ALA A 63 -6.27 1.70 14.38
C ALA A 63 -6.20 1.81 12.85
N ARG A 64 -6.29 0.69 12.12
CA ARG A 64 -6.31 0.67 10.66
C ARG A 64 -7.50 1.44 10.08
N GLN A 65 -8.69 1.33 10.68
CA GLN A 65 -9.88 2.06 10.23
C GLN A 65 -9.76 3.56 10.49
N ARG A 66 -9.24 3.96 11.66
CA ARG A 66 -8.98 5.38 11.94
C ARG A 66 -7.99 5.98 10.95
N GLU A 67 -6.94 5.22 10.63
CA GLU A 67 -5.94 5.63 9.67
C GLU A 67 -6.52 5.74 8.25
N SER A 68 -7.32 4.78 7.79
CA SER A 68 -7.93 4.86 6.45
C SER A 68 -8.86 6.05 6.30
N ILE A 69 -9.63 6.39 7.35
CA ILE A 69 -10.49 7.58 7.36
C ILE A 69 -9.65 8.86 7.35
N ARG A 70 -8.58 8.94 8.15
CA ARG A 70 -7.67 10.09 8.17
C ARG A 70 -7.10 10.35 6.79
N VAL A 71 -6.56 9.31 6.16
CA VAL A 71 -5.95 9.38 4.83
C VAL A 71 -6.96 9.85 3.79
N ALA A 72 -8.16 9.26 3.78
CA ALA A 72 -9.21 9.67 2.84
C ALA A 72 -9.59 11.15 3.00
N LYS A 73 -9.61 11.68 4.24
CA LYS A 73 -9.87 13.11 4.48
C LYS A 73 -8.75 13.99 3.92
N LEU A 74 -7.49 13.67 4.21
CA LEU A 74 -6.33 14.42 3.73
C LEU A 74 -6.23 14.37 2.20
N SER A 75 -6.42 13.22 1.58
CA SER A 75 -6.43 13.08 0.11
C SER A 75 -7.56 13.90 -0.54
N ARG A 76 -8.74 13.95 0.09
CA ARG A 76 -9.85 14.81 -0.36
C ARG A 76 -9.53 16.30 -0.23
N GLU A 77 -8.81 16.70 0.81
CA GLU A 77 -8.40 18.09 0.98
C GLU A 77 -7.35 18.50 -0.05
N LEU A 78 -6.38 17.63 -0.30
CA LEU A 78 -5.39 17.80 -1.35
C LEU A 78 -6.06 17.94 -2.71
N LEU A 79 -6.99 17.05 -3.03
CA LEU A 79 -7.82 17.12 -4.25
C LEU A 79 -8.50 18.48 -4.47
N LYS A 80 -9.09 19.04 -3.40
CA LYS A 80 -9.75 20.34 -3.47
C LYS A 80 -8.76 21.46 -3.82
N LYS A 81 -7.54 21.40 -3.30
CA LYS A 81 -6.49 22.37 -3.62
C LYS A 81 -6.06 22.26 -5.08
N PHE A 82 -5.84 21.04 -5.56
CA PHE A 82 -5.47 20.80 -6.96
C PHE A 82 -6.57 21.24 -7.93
N SER A 83 -7.82 20.84 -7.70
CA SER A 83 -8.96 21.24 -8.55
C SER A 83 -9.27 22.73 -8.50
N ALA A 84 -9.08 23.40 -7.35
CA ALA A 84 -9.25 24.84 -7.25
C ALA A 84 -8.21 25.60 -8.08
N MET A 85 -6.94 25.18 -8.02
CA MET A 85 -5.89 25.77 -8.83
C MET A 85 -6.10 25.50 -10.32
N GLN A 86 -6.50 24.28 -10.68
CA GLN A 86 -6.74 23.90 -12.07
C GLN A 86 -7.75 24.83 -12.76
N LYS A 87 -8.87 25.13 -12.08
CA LYS A 87 -9.88 26.07 -12.59
C LYS A 87 -9.30 27.46 -12.86
N LEU A 88 -8.44 27.96 -11.95
CA LEU A 88 -7.79 29.25 -12.13
C LEU A 88 -6.87 29.28 -13.35
N TRP A 89 -6.14 28.20 -13.61
CA TRP A 89 -5.27 28.11 -14.79
C TRP A 89 -6.08 28.04 -16.09
N THR A 90 -7.17 27.28 -16.10
CA THR A 90 -8.07 27.17 -17.26
C THR A 90 -8.73 28.53 -17.60
N ASP A 91 -9.19 29.28 -16.59
CA ASP A 91 -9.82 30.60 -16.78
C ASP A 91 -8.84 31.63 -17.37
N VAL A 92 -7.55 31.57 -16.98
CA VAL A 92 -6.50 32.45 -17.51
C VAL A 92 -6.19 32.14 -18.97
N GLN A 93 -6.23 30.86 -19.37
CA GLN A 93 -5.97 30.45 -20.75
C GLN A 93 -7.14 30.80 -21.70
N ASP A 94 -8.39 30.66 -21.26
CA ASP A 94 -9.56 31.01 -22.10
C ASP A 94 -9.70 32.54 -22.29
N SER A 95 -9.14 33.33 -21.37
CA SER A 95 -9.13 34.81 -21.45
C SER A 95 -8.21 35.38 -22.55
N GLN A 96 -7.18 34.65 -22.99
CA GLN A 96 -6.33 35.05 -24.13
C GLN A 96 -6.84 34.57 -25.50
N GLY A 97 -7.92 33.79 -25.57
CA GLY A 97 -8.46 33.19 -26.81
C GLY A 97 -9.77 33.80 -27.34
N LYS A 98 -10.22 34.94 -26.81
CA LYS A 98 -11.45 35.61 -27.23
C LYS A 98 -11.26 36.35 -28.57
N GLU A 99 -11.18 35.61 -29.67
CA GLU A 99 -11.57 36.16 -30.98
C GLU A 99 -12.06 35.12 -32.01
N VAL A 100 -11.98 33.80 -31.76
CA VAL A 100 -12.38 32.79 -32.79
C VAL A 100 -13.35 31.70 -32.31
N LYS A 101 -13.75 31.67 -31.03
CA LYS A 101 -14.54 30.55 -30.48
C LYS A 101 -16.08 30.69 -30.62
N GLU A 102 -16.58 31.73 -31.30
CA GLU A 102 -18.02 32.05 -31.32
C GLU A 102 -18.83 31.34 -32.43
N LEU A 103 -18.20 30.58 -33.33
CA LEU A 103 -18.90 29.91 -34.43
C LEU A 103 -19.02 28.37 -34.30
N MET A 104 -18.55 27.77 -33.22
CA MET A 104 -18.44 26.30 -33.12
C MET A 104 -19.12 25.64 -31.91
N ASN A 105 -20.07 26.29 -31.23
CA ASN A 105 -20.83 25.64 -30.15
C ASN A 105 -22.33 25.94 -30.23
N LEU A 106 -23.01 25.28 -31.17
CA LEU A 106 -24.48 25.15 -31.15
C LEU A 106 -24.91 23.67 -31.22
N SER A 107 -24.16 22.77 -30.58
CA SER A 107 -24.47 21.33 -30.62
C SER A 107 -23.95 20.48 -29.46
N SER A 108 -23.73 21.02 -28.25
CA SER A 108 -23.40 20.16 -27.09
C SER A 108 -23.92 20.68 -25.74
N LEU A 109 -25.24 20.72 -25.57
CA LEU A 109 -25.89 20.80 -24.25
C LEU A 109 -25.87 19.46 -23.48
N ALA A 110 -24.83 18.64 -23.67
CA ALA A 110 -24.71 17.31 -23.07
C ALA A 110 -23.37 17.00 -22.38
N ASP A 111 -22.43 17.95 -22.31
CA ASP A 111 -21.14 17.74 -21.62
C ASP A 111 -21.07 18.52 -20.31
N ILE A 112 -21.75 17.99 -19.29
CA ILE A 112 -21.37 18.22 -17.90
C ILE A 112 -20.43 17.06 -17.53
N GLY A 113 -19.12 17.21 -17.75
CA GLY A 113 -18.12 16.30 -17.17
C GLY A 113 -17.01 15.74 -18.06
N THR A 114 -16.64 16.40 -19.15
CA THR A 114 -15.58 15.92 -20.08
C THR A 114 -14.59 17.03 -20.46
N GLY A 115 -14.19 17.82 -19.48
CA GLY A 115 -12.87 18.47 -19.53
C GLY A 115 -11.84 17.42 -19.16
N ASN A 116 -10.87 17.16 -20.03
CA ASN A 116 -9.73 16.31 -19.68
C ASN A 116 -8.89 17.09 -18.65
N ASP A 117 -9.29 17.00 -17.38
CA ASP A 117 -8.74 17.74 -16.25
C ASP A 117 -7.37 17.15 -15.86
N THR A 118 -6.39 17.36 -16.73
CA THR A 118 -4.98 17.01 -16.48
C THR A 118 -4.26 18.13 -15.73
N VAL A 119 -3.37 17.74 -14.84
CA VAL A 119 -2.49 18.61 -14.06
C VAL A 119 -1.13 18.63 -14.76
N SER A 120 -0.73 19.79 -15.27
CA SER A 120 0.60 19.94 -15.88
C SER A 120 1.72 19.94 -14.83
N LYS A 121 2.95 19.68 -15.29
CA LYS A 121 4.14 19.70 -14.43
C LYS A 121 4.33 21.05 -13.74
N GLU A 122 4.11 22.15 -14.46
CA GLU A 122 4.25 23.51 -13.95
C GLU A 122 3.22 23.80 -12.86
N MET A 123 1.96 23.41 -13.09
CA MET A 123 0.89 23.57 -12.12
C MET A 123 1.18 22.76 -10.85
N PHE A 124 1.64 21.52 -10.99
CA PHE A 124 2.03 20.66 -9.88
C PHE A 124 3.18 21.27 -9.07
N LEU A 125 4.25 21.72 -9.74
CA LEU A 125 5.42 22.35 -9.09
C LEU A 125 5.08 23.68 -8.42
N CYS A 126 4.08 24.42 -8.92
CA CYS A 126 3.58 25.63 -8.27
C CYS A 126 2.78 25.28 -7.01
N LEU A 127 1.86 24.32 -7.09
CA LEU A 127 1.03 23.88 -5.95
C LEU A 127 1.85 23.29 -4.81
N ILE A 128 2.92 22.55 -5.13
CA ILE A 128 3.73 21.90 -4.11
C ILE A 128 4.60 22.86 -3.30
N GLN A 129 4.72 24.11 -3.76
CA GLN A 129 5.35 25.21 -3.01
C GLN A 129 4.39 25.83 -2.00
N ASP A 130 3.07 25.61 -2.10
CA ASP A 130 2.10 26.10 -1.12
C ASP A 130 2.36 25.42 0.24
N PRO A 131 2.64 26.18 1.32
CA PRO A 131 2.87 25.63 2.66
C PRO A 131 1.71 24.75 3.16
N SER A 132 0.48 25.06 2.77
CA SER A 132 -0.70 24.26 3.16
C SER A 132 -0.72 22.91 2.45
N VAL A 133 -0.31 22.85 1.19
CA VAL A 133 -0.17 21.60 0.43
C VAL A 133 0.99 20.78 0.96
N GLN A 134 2.12 21.41 1.29
CA GLN A 134 3.26 20.73 1.91
C GLN A 134 2.87 20.06 3.22
N LYS A 135 2.14 20.77 4.10
CA LYS A 135 1.63 20.21 5.34
C LYS A 135 0.70 19.01 5.11
N LEU A 136 -0.19 19.08 4.11
CA LEU A 136 -1.06 17.96 3.76
C LEU A 136 -0.27 16.74 3.27
N LEU A 137 0.79 16.96 2.50
CA LEU A 137 1.70 15.90 2.04
C LEU A 137 2.52 15.31 3.19
N ASP A 138 2.98 16.14 4.14
CA ASP A 138 3.63 15.71 5.39
C ASP A 138 2.67 14.84 6.23
N ASP A 139 1.43 15.30 6.42
CA ASP A 139 0.38 14.61 7.17
C ASP A 139 -0.04 13.28 6.51
N LEU A 140 0.24 13.13 5.21
CA LEU A 140 0.06 11.91 4.41
C LEU A 140 1.30 11.00 4.42
N ASP A 141 2.34 11.29 5.20
CA ASP A 141 3.61 10.55 5.23
C ASP A 141 4.34 10.51 3.86
N ILE A 142 4.24 11.56 3.03
CA ILE A 142 4.89 11.62 1.71
C ILE A 142 6.27 12.28 1.82
N PRO A 143 7.34 11.64 1.29
CA PRO A 143 8.71 12.11 1.41
C PRO A 143 8.92 13.51 0.81
N PRO A 144 9.95 14.25 1.27
CA PRO A 144 10.21 15.63 0.88
C PRO A 144 10.73 15.79 -0.57
N GLU A 145 11.17 14.71 -1.22
CA GLU A 145 11.61 14.67 -2.63
C GLU A 145 10.44 14.79 -3.63
N ARG A 146 9.58 15.79 -3.41
CA ARG A 146 8.28 15.89 -4.04
C ARG A 146 8.33 16.36 -5.49
N ALA A 147 9.37 17.08 -5.88
CA ALA A 147 9.54 17.55 -7.26
C ALA A 147 9.73 16.38 -8.25
N ALA A 148 10.41 15.31 -7.83
CA ALA A 148 10.61 14.11 -8.63
C ALA A 148 9.38 13.18 -8.64
N LEU A 149 8.37 13.45 -7.80
CA LEU A 149 7.15 12.66 -7.79
C LEU A 149 6.39 12.82 -9.10
N PHE A 150 6.37 14.01 -9.72
CA PHE A 150 5.64 14.20 -10.97
C PHE A 150 6.15 13.25 -12.07
N ASP A 151 7.47 13.22 -12.31
CA ASP A 151 8.09 12.35 -13.30
C ASP A 151 7.93 10.85 -12.93
N THR A 152 7.75 10.57 -11.64
CA THR A 152 7.44 9.22 -11.15
C THR A 152 5.97 8.84 -11.37
N LEU A 153 5.05 9.79 -11.34
CA LEU A 153 3.63 9.53 -11.55
C LEU A 153 3.30 9.51 -13.05
N ASP A 154 3.95 10.37 -13.83
CA ASP A 154 3.82 10.51 -15.29
C ASP A 154 4.70 9.50 -16.03
N ALA A 155 4.47 8.21 -15.76
CA ALA A 155 5.32 7.12 -16.28
C ALA A 155 5.15 6.91 -17.80
N ASP A 156 4.04 7.37 -18.38
CA ASP A 156 3.78 7.34 -19.82
C ASP A 156 4.38 8.55 -20.56
N GLY A 157 4.86 9.57 -19.82
CA GLY A 157 5.45 10.78 -20.37
C GLY A 157 4.44 11.62 -21.14
N SER A 158 3.17 11.55 -20.77
CA SER A 158 2.09 12.34 -21.37
C SER A 158 2.26 13.84 -21.09
N GLY A 159 3.04 14.20 -20.06
CA GLY A 159 3.27 15.58 -19.64
C GLY A 159 2.13 16.16 -18.80
N GLY A 160 1.11 15.35 -18.45
CA GLY A 160 -0.03 15.78 -17.66
C GLY A 160 -0.61 14.62 -16.85
N LEU A 161 -0.87 14.86 -15.57
CA LEU A 161 -1.43 13.84 -14.68
C LEU A 161 -2.93 14.02 -14.53
N GLU A 162 -3.71 12.97 -14.78
CA GLU A 162 -5.12 13.01 -14.38
C GLU A 162 -5.24 13.09 -12.86
N MET A 163 -6.31 13.75 -12.39
CA MET A 163 -6.53 13.91 -10.96
C MET A 163 -6.60 12.57 -10.21
N ILE A 164 -7.17 11.53 -10.84
CA ILE A 164 -7.28 10.18 -10.26
C ILE A 164 -5.90 9.51 -10.19
N GLU A 165 -5.08 9.66 -11.22
CA GLU A 165 -3.71 9.13 -11.28
C GLU A 165 -2.81 9.80 -10.24
N LEU A 166 -2.93 11.12 -10.09
CA LEU A 166 -2.20 11.89 -9.09
C LEU A 166 -2.46 11.36 -7.68
N ILE A 167 -3.72 11.21 -7.26
CA ILE A 167 -4.03 10.70 -5.91
C ILE A 167 -3.58 9.25 -5.76
N THR A 168 -3.89 8.40 -6.74
CA THR A 168 -3.58 6.98 -6.68
C THR A 168 -2.07 6.77 -6.58
N GLY A 169 -1.32 7.57 -7.34
CA GLY A 169 0.13 7.71 -7.27
C GLY A 169 0.64 8.10 -5.89
N LEU A 170 0.13 9.20 -5.33
CA LEU A 170 0.53 9.68 -4.00
C LEU A 170 0.19 8.67 -2.88
N LEU A 171 -0.97 8.01 -2.96
CA LEU A 171 -1.36 6.95 -2.02
C LEU A 171 -0.48 5.71 -2.14
N ARG A 172 0.00 5.41 -3.35
CA ARG A 172 0.92 4.30 -3.60
C ARG A 172 2.30 4.60 -3.04
N VAL A 173 2.84 5.81 -3.25
CA VAL A 173 4.12 6.25 -2.64
C VAL A 173 4.07 6.15 -1.11
N ARG A 174 2.97 6.57 -0.49
CA ARG A 174 2.73 6.39 0.96
C ARG A 174 2.72 4.92 1.39
N GLY A 175 2.05 4.05 0.62
CA GLY A 175 1.93 2.62 0.91
C GLY A 175 3.25 1.86 0.74
N GLU A 176 4.04 2.23 -0.25
CA GLU A 176 5.36 1.67 -0.54
C GLU A 176 6.44 2.21 0.43
N ALA A 177 6.34 3.46 0.89
CA ALA A 177 7.23 4.01 1.93
C ALA A 177 7.14 3.25 3.27
N LYS A 178 5.97 2.67 3.60
CA LYS A 178 5.81 1.77 4.77
C LYS A 178 6.33 0.34 4.54
N LYS A 179 6.71 -0.02 3.30
CA LYS A 179 7.24 -1.34 2.89
C LYS A 179 8.46 -1.17 1.98
N SER A 180 9.53 -0.57 2.51
CA SER A 180 10.76 -0.06 1.85
C SER A 180 11.54 -1.00 0.87
N GLU A 181 10.93 -2.05 0.32
CA GLU A 181 11.47 -2.89 -0.76
C GLU A 181 10.83 -2.59 -2.13
N VAL A 182 9.63 -2.02 -2.20
CA VAL A 182 8.91 -1.81 -3.47
C VAL A 182 9.41 -0.59 -4.25
N VAL A 183 9.80 0.50 -3.57
CA VAL A 183 10.36 1.68 -4.25
C VAL A 183 11.71 1.35 -4.89
N GLY A 184 12.52 0.52 -4.22
CA GLY A 184 13.78 0.03 -4.77
C GLY A 184 13.59 -0.84 -6.01
N THR A 185 12.60 -1.74 -6.01
CA THR A 185 12.28 -2.55 -7.20
C THR A 185 11.70 -1.71 -8.32
N LEU A 186 10.86 -0.72 -8.03
CA LEU A 186 10.29 0.19 -9.03
C LEU A 186 11.38 1.05 -9.70
N LEU A 187 12.31 1.61 -8.91
CA LEU A 187 13.44 2.37 -9.44
C LEU A 187 14.39 1.48 -10.26
N ALA A 188 14.63 0.24 -9.82
CA ALA A 188 15.41 -0.73 -10.58
C ALA A 188 14.74 -1.11 -11.92
N VAL A 189 13.42 -1.32 -11.92
CA VAL A 189 12.65 -1.60 -13.14
C VAL A 189 12.68 -0.41 -14.11
N ARG A 190 12.63 0.82 -13.60
CA ARG A 190 12.76 2.02 -14.44
C ARG A 190 14.16 2.18 -15.03
N ALA A 191 15.19 1.97 -14.23
CA ALA A 191 16.57 1.97 -14.74
C ALA A 191 16.76 0.95 -15.86
N ILE A 192 16.11 -0.22 -15.74
CA ILE A 192 16.09 -1.25 -16.79
C ILE A 192 15.29 -0.78 -18.02
N GLN A 193 14.12 -0.16 -17.84
CA GLN A 193 13.31 0.36 -18.95
C GLN A 193 14.04 1.45 -19.74
N ASP A 194 14.77 2.34 -19.06
CA ASP A 194 15.54 3.39 -19.73
C ASP A 194 16.73 2.80 -20.49
N MET A 195 17.42 1.81 -19.92
CA MET A 195 18.47 1.05 -20.61
C MET A 195 17.93 0.35 -21.87
N LEU A 196 16.72 -0.20 -21.82
CA LEU A 196 16.07 -0.84 -22.97
C LEU A 196 15.66 0.16 -24.05
N ARG A 197 15.19 1.37 -23.67
CA ARG A 197 14.91 2.46 -24.62
C ARG A 197 16.18 2.90 -25.33
N GLU A 198 17.28 3.10 -24.59
CA GLU A 198 18.59 3.45 -25.12
C GLU A 198 19.08 2.39 -26.13
N LEU A 199 19.00 1.10 -25.74
CA LEU A 199 19.36 -0.02 -26.61
C LEU A 199 18.51 -0.05 -27.90
N ALA A 200 17.20 0.16 -27.78
CA ALA A 200 16.30 0.19 -28.92
C ALA A 200 16.64 1.33 -29.90
N LEU A 201 17.04 2.49 -29.39
CA LEU A 201 17.51 3.61 -30.21
C LEU A 201 18.83 3.27 -30.94
N GLN A 202 19.79 2.64 -30.24
CA GLN A 202 21.06 2.22 -30.84
C GLN A 202 20.88 1.15 -31.92
N LEU A 203 20.01 0.16 -31.70
CA LEU A 203 19.70 -0.87 -32.70
C LEU A 203 19.05 -0.28 -33.95
N ARG A 204 18.13 0.68 -33.79
CA ARG A 204 17.55 1.41 -34.93
C ARG A 204 18.60 2.20 -35.71
N ALA A 205 19.54 2.84 -35.01
CA ALA A 205 20.64 3.56 -35.66
C ALA A 205 21.56 2.62 -36.46
N LEU A 206 21.85 1.42 -35.92
CA LEU A 206 22.64 0.40 -36.61
C LEU A 206 21.90 -0.21 -37.81
N GLN A 207 20.60 -0.48 -37.71
CA GLN A 207 19.79 -0.94 -38.85
C GLN A 207 19.76 0.10 -39.97
N GLY A 208 19.59 1.38 -39.63
CA GLY A 208 19.68 2.47 -40.61
C GLY A 208 21.07 2.60 -41.26
N GLY A 209 22.14 2.23 -40.54
CA GLY A 209 23.49 2.14 -41.10
C GLY A 209 23.68 0.93 -42.02
N PHE A 210 23.10 -0.22 -41.67
CA PHE A 210 23.18 -1.45 -42.47
C PHE A 210 22.38 -1.35 -43.78
N GLU A 211 21.20 -0.72 -43.78
CA GLU A 211 20.45 -0.44 -45.02
C GLU A 211 21.18 0.51 -45.96
N ARG A 212 21.98 1.46 -45.44
CA ARG A 212 22.81 2.36 -46.26
C ARG A 212 24.02 1.67 -46.89
N LEU A 213 24.46 0.53 -46.34
CA LEU A 213 25.55 -0.29 -46.88
C LEU A 213 25.07 -1.38 -47.85
N SER A 214 23.76 -1.64 -47.93
CA SER A 214 23.18 -2.75 -48.70
C SER A 214 22.94 -2.51 -50.22
N PRO A 215 22.86 -1.29 -50.80
CA PRO A 215 22.52 -1.18 -52.23
C PRO A 215 23.72 -1.24 -53.20
N ALA A 216 24.95 -1.48 -52.73
CA ALA A 216 26.15 -1.40 -53.60
C ALA A 216 26.68 -2.74 -54.14
N ALA A 217 26.11 -3.89 -53.78
CA ALA A 217 26.71 -5.21 -54.11
C ALA A 217 26.01 -6.00 -55.23
N PHE A 218 25.04 -5.43 -55.96
CA PHE A 218 24.36 -6.16 -57.05
C PHE A 218 24.04 -5.27 -58.26
N SER A 219 25.05 -4.69 -58.90
CA SER A 219 24.96 -4.29 -60.30
C SER A 219 26.33 -4.29 -60.98
N SER A 220 26.67 -5.41 -61.59
CA SER A 220 27.69 -5.47 -62.63
C SER A 220 27.10 -6.13 -63.89
N PRO A 221 26.94 -5.36 -64.98
CA PRO A 221 27.08 -5.88 -66.34
C PRO A 221 28.14 -5.07 -67.12
N PRO A 222 28.54 -5.50 -68.33
CA PRO A 222 28.27 -6.76 -69.01
C PRO A 222 29.46 -7.74 -69.03
#